data_AF-A0A845YED9-F1
#
_entry.id   AF-A0A845YED9-F1
#
_cell.length_a   1.000
_cell.length_b   1.000
_cell.length_c   1.000
_cell.angle_alpha   90.00
_cell.angle_beta   90.00
_cell.angle_gamma   90.00
#
_symmetry.space_group_name_H-M   'P 1'
#
loop_
_entity.id
_entity.type
_entity.pdbx_description
1 polymer ?
#
loop_
_entity_poly.entity_id
_entity_poly.type
_entity_poly.pdbx_seq_one_letter_code
_entity_poly.pdbx_strand_id
1 'polypeptide(L)'
;MNVSLTPELEQFVQEKVKSGRYQSASEVIREALRLLEEQDKILQMQIEKLRSQIAIGIEQGNQGEVFDGEEVVREMLEEINQAEQVQQGCDRIK
;
A
#
# COMPACT_ATOMS: atom_id res chain seq x y z
N MET A 1 -27.44 9.26 -16.44
CA MET A 1 -26.92 7.91 -16.76
C MET A 1 -27.75 6.91 -15.97
N ASN A 2 -28.22 5.83 -16.59
CA ASN A 2 -28.90 4.74 -15.88
C ASN A 2 -27.90 3.59 -15.72
N VAL A 3 -27.77 3.04 -14.52
CA VAL A 3 -26.83 1.95 -14.21
C VAL A 3 -27.64 0.82 -13.61
N SER A 4 -27.53 -0.37 -14.20
CA SER A 4 -28.18 -1.57 -13.68
C SER A 4 -27.26 -2.24 -12.67
N LEU A 5 -27.78 -2.51 -11.47
CA LEU A 5 -27.09 -3.25 -10.43
C LEU A 5 -27.51 -4.72 -10.48
N THR A 6 -26.63 -5.61 -10.03
CA THR A 6 -27.05 -6.98 -9.73
C THR A 6 -27.96 -6.99 -8.48
N PRO A 7 -28.80 -8.02 -8.29
CA PRO A 7 -29.68 -8.10 -7.12
C PRO A 7 -28.93 -7.97 -5.78
N GLU A 8 -27.71 -8.51 -5.69
CA GLU A 8 -26.89 -8.47 -4.49
C GLU A 8 -26.42 -7.04 -4.17
N LEU A 9 -26.00 -6.29 -5.19
CA LEU A 9 -25.59 -4.89 -5.05
C LEU A 9 -26.79 -3.99 -4.73
N GLU A 10 -27.95 -4.28 -5.31
CA GLU A 10 -29.18 -3.56 -4.98
C GLU A 10 -29.56 -3.78 -3.51
N GLN A 11 -29.52 -5.02 -3.03
CA GLN A 11 -29.78 -5.33 -1.62
C GLN A 11 -28.80 -4.59 -0.70
N PHE A 12 -27.50 -4.63 -1.02
CA PHE A 12 -26.48 -3.93 -0.26
C PHE A 12 -26.76 -2.41 -0.17
N VAL A 13 -27.09 -1.77 -1.30
CA VAL A 13 -27.41 -0.34 -1.34
C VAL A 13 -28.65 -0.05 -0.50
N GLN A 14 -29.70 -0.88 -0.60
CA GLN A 14 -30.91 -0.73 0.20
C GLN A 14 -30.63 -0.85 1.70
N GLU A 15 -29.80 -1.79 2.13
CA GLU A 15 -29.39 -1.95 3.53
C GLU A 15 -28.64 -0.72 4.05
N LYS A 16 -27.74 -0.14 3.24
CA LYS A 16 -27.02 1.09 3.58
C LYS A 16 -27.95 2.28 3.75
N VAL A 17 -28.96 2.43 2.88
CA VAL A 17 -29.98 3.49 3.03
C VAL A 17 -30.85 3.24 4.27
N LYS A 18 -31.32 2.00 4.47
CA LYS A 18 -32.13 1.60 5.65
C LYS A 18 -31.41 1.83 6.97
N SER A 19 -30.08 1.78 6.99
CA SER A 19 -29.28 2.09 8.19
C SER A 19 -29.38 3.57 8.64
N GLY A 20 -29.96 4.45 7.80
CA GLY A 20 -30.07 5.89 8.06
C GLY A 20 -28.76 6.67 7.82
N ARG A 21 -27.67 5.98 7.47
CA ARG A 21 -26.37 6.63 7.16
C ARG A 21 -26.38 7.39 5.82
N TYR A 22 -27.28 7.02 4.90
CA TYR A 22 -27.40 7.64 3.59
C TYR A 22 -28.88 7.92 3.28
N GLN A 23 -29.17 9.04 2.63
CA GLN A 23 -30.54 9.47 2.30
C GLN A 23 -31.08 8.83 1.02
N SER A 24 -30.19 8.36 0.14
CA SER A 24 -30.59 7.77 -1.14
C SER A 24 -29.57 6.77 -1.69
N ALA A 25 -30.04 5.88 -2.58
CA ALA A 25 -29.17 4.96 -3.33
C ALA A 25 -28.09 5.70 -4.13
N SER A 26 -28.44 6.84 -4.74
CA SER A 26 -27.51 7.68 -5.48
C SER A 26 -26.38 8.24 -4.60
N GLU A 27 -26.65 8.48 -3.32
CA GLU A 27 -25.62 8.92 -2.37
C GLU A 27 -24.63 7.79 -2.03
N VAL A 28 -25.16 6.58 -1.78
CA VAL A 28 -24.33 5.38 -1.56
C VAL A 28 -23.41 5.13 -2.76
N ILE A 29 -23.96 5.20 -3.98
CA ILE A 29 -23.20 4.95 -5.21
C ILE A 29 -22.14 6.03 -5.42
N ARG A 30 -22.45 7.31 -5.21
CA ARG A 30 -21.46 8.38 -5.33
C ARG A 30 -20.31 8.20 -4.36
N GLU A 31 -20.59 7.85 -3.11
CA GLU A 31 -19.54 7.63 -2.12
C GLU A 31 -18.70 6.39 -2.46
N ALA A 32 -19.33 5.30 -2.92
CA ALA A 32 -18.62 4.12 -3.38
C ALA A 32 -17.68 4.41 -4.55
N LEU A 33 -18.14 5.20 -5.54
CA LEU A 33 -17.32 5.61 -6.68
C LEU A 33 -16.19 6.57 -6.27
N ARG A 34 -16.42 7.45 -5.31
CA ARG A 34 -15.37 8.33 -4.75
C ARG A 34 -14.25 7.51 -4.11
N LEU A 35 -14.61 6.49 -3.33
CA LEU A 35 -13.64 5.59 -2.70
C LEU A 35 -12.92 4.70 -3.72
N LEU A 36 -13.59 4.31 -4.80
CA LEU A 36 -12.97 3.57 -5.90
C LEU A 36 -11.94 4.46 -6.62
N GLU A 37 -12.32 5.69 -6.97
CA GLU A 37 -11.42 6.64 -7.62
C GLU A 37 -10.18 6.95 -6.75
N GLU A 38 -10.35 7.08 -5.43
CA GLU A 38 -9.25 7.29 -4.49
C GLU A 38 -8.29 6.09 -4.46
N GLN A 39 -8.83 4.86 -4.43
CA GLN A 39 -8.02 3.64 -4.51
C GLN A 39 -7.27 3.53 -5.84
N ASP A 40 -7.93 3.82 -6.97
CA ASP A 40 -7.32 3.79 -8.29
C ASP A 40 -6.16 4.80 -8.38
N LYS A 41 -6.32 6.01 -7.83
CA LYS A 41 -5.24 7.01 -7.76
C LYS A 41 -4.05 6.51 -6.93
N ILE A 42 -4.31 5.91 -5.78
CA ILE A 42 -3.24 5.35 -4.93
C ILE A 42 -2.50 4.25 -5.67
N LEU A 43 -3.21 3.33 -6.31
CA LEU A 43 -2.61 2.25 -7.07
C LEU A 43 -1.77 2.77 -8.24
N GLN A 44 -2.25 3.77 -8.97
CA GLN A 44 -1.49 4.41 -10.04
C GLN A 44 -0.19 5.02 -9.53
N MET A 45 -0.24 5.79 -8.43
CA MET A 45 0.97 6.37 -7.82
C MET A 45 1.97 5.29 -7.38
N GLN A 46 1.49 4.18 -6.82
CA GLN A 46 2.36 3.05 -6.43
C GLN A 46 3.04 2.41 -7.64
N ILE A 47 2.29 2.19 -8.72
CA ILE A 47 2.83 1.62 -9.97
C ILE A 47 3.87 2.56 -10.57
N GLU A 48 3.59 3.86 -10.63
CA GLU A 48 4.54 4.86 -11.16
C GLU A 48 5.83 4.91 -10.33
N LYS A 49 5.70 4.91 -8.99
CA LYS A 49 6.84 4.85 -8.08
C LYS A 49 7.66 3.58 -8.31
N LEU A 50 7.02 2.42 -8.41
CA LEU A 50 7.70 1.15 -8.62
C LEU A 50 8.41 1.12 -9.98
N ARG A 51 7.76 1.60 -11.04
CA ARG A 51 8.37 1.72 -12.38
C ARG A 51 9.60 2.61 -12.36
N SER A 52 9.54 3.75 -11.65
CA SER A 52 10.68 4.64 -11.48
C SER A 52 11.84 3.96 -10.74
N GLN A 53 11.57 3.28 -9.64
CA GLN A 53 12.59 2.54 -8.88
C GLN A 53 13.23 1.41 -9.69
N ILE A 54 12.44 0.67 -10.47
CA ILE A 54 12.95 -0.37 -11.38
C ILE A 54 13.86 0.26 -12.44
N ALA A 55 13.46 1.38 -13.05
CA ALA A 55 14.25 2.06 -14.06
C ALA A 55 15.61 2.51 -13.50
N ILE A 56 15.62 3.07 -12.28
CA ILE A 56 16.85 3.41 -11.56
C ILE A 56 17.71 2.17 -11.36
N GLY A 57 17.16 1.09 -10.80
CA GLY A 57 17.91 -0.14 -10.54
C GLY A 57 18.48 -0.79 -11.80
N ILE A 58 17.76 -0.73 -12.93
CA ILE A 58 18.26 -1.19 -14.24
C ILE A 58 19.46 -0.34 -14.69
N GLU A 59 19.37 0.99 -14.59
CA GLU A 59 20.45 1.88 -14.97
C GLU A 59 21.71 1.66 -14.12
N GLN A 60 21.53 1.55 -12.79
CA GLN A 60 22.61 1.21 -11.86
C GLN A 60 23.26 -0.13 -12.20
N GLY A 61 22.44 -1.15 -12.47
CA GLY A 61 22.92 -2.47 -12.91
C GLY A 61 23.73 -2.40 -14.20
N ASN A 62 23.28 -1.62 -15.19
CA ASN A 62 24.00 -1.42 -16.46
C ASN A 62 25.34 -0.70 -16.27
N GLN A 63 25.44 0.18 -15.28
CA GLN A 63 26.67 0.88 -14.90
C GLN A 63 27.60 0.02 -14.02
N GLY A 64 27.16 -1.18 -13.62
CA GLY A 64 27.90 -2.07 -12.74
C GLY A 64 27.85 -1.66 -11.26
N GLU A 65 26.95 -0.76 -10.88
CA GLU A 65 26.66 -0.38 -9.50
C GLU A 65 25.83 -1.49 -8.80
N VAL A 66 26.42 -2.67 -8.71
CA VAL A 66 25.82 -3.85 -8.11
C VAL A 66 26.63 -4.29 -6.90
N PHE A 67 25.95 -4.91 -5.94
CA PHE A 67 26.58 -5.45 -4.74
C PHE A 67 26.57 -6.97 -4.78
N ASP A 68 27.56 -7.57 -4.12
CA ASP A 68 27.52 -9.01 -3.84
C ASP A 68 26.43 -9.29 -2.79
N GLY A 69 25.48 -10.15 -3.13
CA GLY A 69 24.32 -10.42 -2.28
C GLY A 69 24.67 -11.11 -0.97
N GLU A 70 25.71 -11.97 -0.95
CA GLU A 70 26.13 -12.65 0.28
C GLU A 70 26.78 -11.66 1.24
N GLU A 71 27.58 -10.73 0.71
CA GLU A 71 28.24 -9.71 1.52
C GLU A 71 27.25 -8.69 2.10
N VAL A 72 26.29 -8.20 1.31
CA VAL A 72 25.25 -7.27 1.82
C VAL A 72 24.44 -7.91 2.94
N VAL A 73 24.07 -9.19 2.80
CA VAL A 73 23.31 -9.90 3.85
C VAL A 73 24.15 -10.06 5.11
N ARG A 74 25.45 -10.36 4.98
CA ARG A 74 26.37 -10.45 6.12
C ARG A 74 26.42 -9.13 6.88
N GLU A 75 26.68 -8.03 6.19
CA GLU A 75 26.77 -6.68 6.78
C GLU A 75 25.46 -6.29 7.48
N MET A 76 24.30 -6.48 6.84
CA MET A 76 23.00 -6.16 7.43
C MET A 76 22.70 -6.97 8.70
N LEU A 77 23.04 -8.26 8.73
CA LEU A 77 22.84 -9.09 9.92
C LEU A 77 23.76 -8.66 11.07
N GLU A 78 24.97 -8.23 10.77
CA GLU A 78 25.90 -7.68 11.77
C GLU A 78 25.37 -6.36 12.35
N GLU A 79 24.81 -5.47 11.53
CA GLU A 79 24.18 -4.22 11.98
C GLU A 79 22.97 -4.46 12.89
N ILE A 80 22.09 -5.40 12.52
CA ILE A 80 20.92 -5.78 13.34
C ILE A 80 21.38 -6.30 14.71
N ASN A 81 22.37 -7.20 14.73
CA ASN A 81 22.91 -7.76 15.97
C ASN A 81 23.55 -6.69 16.88
N GLN A 82 24.21 -5.69 16.30
CA GLN A 82 24.79 -4.58 17.07
C GLN A 82 23.70 -3.67 17.67
N ALA A 83 22.65 -3.38 16.91
CA ALA A 83 21.52 -2.58 17.39
C ALA A 83 20.81 -3.24 18.58
N GLU A 84 20.65 -4.57 18.56
CA GLU A 84 20.08 -5.33 19.67
C GLU A 84 20.95 -5.31 20.93
N GLN A 85 22.28 -5.38 20.78
CA GLN A 85 23.21 -5.34 21.93
C GLN A 85 23.24 -3.97 22.62
N VAL A 86 23.13 -2.88 21.86
CA VAL A 86 23.04 -1.52 22.42
C VAL A 86 21.73 -1.34 23.20
N GLN A 87 20.62 -1.88 22.70
CA GLN A 87 19.33 -1.81 23.37
C GLN A 87 19.33 -2.61 24.69
N GLN A 88 19.85 -3.84 24.68
CA GLN A 88 19.95 -4.70 25.87
C GLN A 88 20.92 -4.14 26.93
N GLY A 89 21.99 -3.46 26.50
CA GLY A 89 22.90 -2.76 27.42
C GLY A 89 22.22 -1.58 28.14
N CYS A 90 21.38 -0.83 27.44
CA CYS A 90 20.60 0.28 28.01
C CYS A 90 19.51 -0.18 28.99
N ASP A 91 18.86 -1.32 28.72
CA ASP A 91 17.80 -1.86 29.59
C ASP A 91 18.36 -2.50 30.88
N ARG A 92 19.63 -2.90 30.91
CA ARG A 92 20.27 -3.51 32.09
C ARG A 92 20.83 -2.50 33.10
N ILE A 93 20.82 -1.21 32.76
CA ILE A 93 21.36 -0.10 33.59
C ILE A 93 20.23 0.68 34.31
N LYS A 94 18.97 0.48 33.93
CA LYS A 94 17.79 1.03 34.62
C LYS A 94 17.28 0.07 35.70
#